data_AF-A0A2E3K8N8-F1
#
_entry.id   AF-A0A2E3K8N8-F1
#
_cell.length_a   1.000
_cell.length_b   1.000
_cell.length_c   1.000
_cell.angle_alpha   90.00
_cell.angle_beta   90.00
_cell.angle_gamma   90.00
#
_symmetry.space_group_name_H-M   'P 1'
#
loop_
_entity.id
_entity.type
_entity.pdbx_description
1 polymer ?
#
loop_
_entity_poly.entity_id
_entity_poly.type
_entity_poly.pdbx_seq_one_letter_code
_entity_poly.pdbx_strand_id
1 'polypeptide(L)'
;MYAAKLIDTRRQALPPITDADSACSFNCPLVREDLPNNRGVDNYIDWQSATAKEVAQSTYTVSLKIQALQALSVPMETRTGVAEYKVKIREYNSGRGGGGGVRHWEGFAIILGVPTEKMRVVCGKN
;
A
#
# COMPACT_ATOMS: atom_id res chain seq x y z
N MET A 1 -32.47 -1.56 9.70
CA MET A 1 -31.29 -1.48 10.60
C MET A 1 -30.15 -2.23 9.94
N TYR A 2 -28.96 -1.63 9.75
CA TYR A 2 -27.84 -2.27 9.03
C TYR A 2 -27.08 -3.22 9.96
N ALA A 3 -26.82 -4.46 9.53
CA ALA A 3 -26.17 -5.49 10.34
C ALA A 3 -24.83 -5.04 10.95
N ALA A 4 -24.04 -4.23 10.23
CA ALA A 4 -22.77 -3.69 10.72
C ALA A 4 -22.91 -2.82 11.99
N LYS A 5 -24.04 -2.13 12.18
CA LYS A 5 -24.27 -1.28 13.37
C LYS A 5 -24.58 -2.08 14.64
N LEU A 6 -24.78 -3.40 14.52
CA LEU A 6 -25.06 -4.28 15.65
C LEU A 6 -23.77 -4.81 16.29
N ILE A 7 -22.60 -4.56 15.68
CA ILE A 7 -21.32 -5.05 16.17
C ILE A 7 -20.74 -4.02 17.15
N ASP A 8 -20.60 -4.42 18.41
CA ASP A 8 -19.86 -3.65 19.42
C ASP A 8 -18.39 -4.08 19.45
N THR A 9 -17.47 -3.12 19.48
CA THR A 9 -16.02 -3.38 19.48
C THR A 9 -15.32 -2.53 20.52
N ARG A 10 -14.72 -3.18 21.53
CA ARG A 10 -13.88 -2.53 22.53
C ARG A 10 -12.46 -2.38 21.99
N ARG A 11 -11.91 -1.17 22.06
CA ARG A 11 -10.55 -0.86 21.62
C ARG A 11 -9.85 -0.01 22.67
N GLN A 12 -8.56 -0.24 22.86
CA GLN A 12 -7.69 0.66 23.61
C GLN A 12 -7.07 1.65 22.63
N ALA A 13 -7.14 2.95 22.94
CA ALA A 13 -6.46 3.96 22.15
C ALA A 13 -4.95 3.89 22.39
N LEU A 14 -4.18 3.98 21.32
CA LEU A 14 -2.73 4.11 21.33
C LEU A 14 -2.34 5.51 20.83
N PRO A 15 -1.16 6.04 21.22
CA PRO A 15 -0.69 7.33 20.71
C PRO A 15 -0.60 7.33 19.18
N PRO A 16 -1.24 8.27 18.48
CA PRO A 16 -1.18 8.33 17.02
C PRO A 16 0.19 8.84 16.56
N ILE A 17 0.66 8.31 15.43
CA ILE A 17 1.87 8.77 14.76
C ILE A 17 1.44 9.31 13.40
N THR A 18 1.53 10.64 13.24
CA THR A 18 1.03 11.35 12.03
C THR A 18 2.12 12.10 11.27
N ASP A 19 3.31 12.22 11.87
CA ASP A 19 4.48 12.88 11.27
C ASP A 19 5.55 11.84 10.92
N ALA A 20 5.95 11.79 9.66
CA ALA A 20 6.86 10.78 9.14
C ALA A 20 8.29 10.94 9.68
N ASP A 21 8.74 12.18 9.89
CA ASP A 21 10.09 12.46 10.41
C ASP A 21 10.19 11.98 11.87
N SER A 22 9.19 12.33 12.69
CA SER A 22 9.10 11.90 14.09
C SER A 22 8.91 10.39 14.24
N ALA A 23 8.27 9.74 13.25
CA ALA A 23 8.06 8.29 13.23
C ALA A 23 9.38 7.50 13.27
N CYS A 24 10.46 8.06 12.72
CA CYS A 24 11.79 7.43 12.68
C CYS A 24 12.65 7.70 13.92
N SER A 25 12.15 8.46 14.91
CA SER A 25 12.90 8.72 16.14
C SER A 25 13.02 7.46 17.01
N PHE A 26 14.13 7.35 17.75
CA PHE A 26 14.45 6.17 18.55
C PHE A 26 13.37 5.80 19.59
N ASN A 27 12.66 6.80 20.11
CA ASN A 27 11.61 6.62 21.14
C ASN A 27 10.18 6.65 20.56
N CYS A 28 10.02 6.61 19.23
CA CYS A 28 8.70 6.57 18.64
C CYS A 28 8.03 5.22 18.90
N PRO A 29 6.73 5.17 19.29
CA PRO A 29 6.01 3.91 19.38
C PRO A 29 6.07 3.14 18.05
N LEU A 30 6.14 1.81 18.13
CA LEU A 30 6.12 0.98 16.93
C LEU A 30 4.69 0.92 16.38
N VAL A 31 4.53 1.21 15.09
CA VAL A 31 3.26 0.95 14.37
C VAL A 31 3.06 -0.55 14.17
N ARG A 32 4.17 -1.27 14.02
CA ARG A 32 4.23 -2.72 13.80
C ARG A 32 5.16 -3.34 14.83
N GLU A 33 4.58 -4.04 15.80
CA GLU A 33 5.30 -4.72 16.88
C GLU A 33 6.20 -5.86 16.36
N ASP A 34 5.92 -6.38 15.17
CA ASP A 34 6.70 -7.43 14.51
C ASP A 34 7.96 -6.91 13.78
N LEU A 35 8.18 -5.60 13.76
CA LEU A 35 9.31 -4.95 13.10
C LEU A 35 10.19 -4.20 14.12
N PRO A 36 11.51 -4.08 13.85
CA PRO A 36 12.44 -3.45 14.79
C PRO A 36 12.31 -1.91 14.86
N ASN A 37 11.71 -1.28 13.86
CA ASN A 37 11.51 0.17 13.78
C ASN A 37 10.39 0.53 12.78
N ASN A 38 10.08 1.83 12.68
CA ASN A 38 9.06 2.36 11.76
C ASN A 38 9.58 2.69 10.34
N ARG A 39 10.86 2.42 10.02
CA ARG A 39 11.42 2.66 8.69
C ARG A 39 11.03 1.52 7.76
N GLY A 40 10.13 1.79 6.81
CA GLY A 40 9.67 0.78 5.85
C GLY A 40 10.73 0.42 4.79
N VAL A 41 11.28 1.43 4.13
CA VAL A 41 12.23 1.28 3.02
C VAL A 41 13.21 2.46 3.03
N ASP A 42 14.48 2.19 2.76
CA ASP A 42 15.55 3.19 2.60
C ASP A 42 16.31 2.87 1.32
N ASN A 43 16.12 3.69 0.28
CA ASN A 43 16.64 3.42 -1.05
C ASN A 43 17.36 4.66 -1.59
N TYR A 44 18.45 4.41 -2.31
CA TYR A 44 19.20 5.41 -3.07
C TYR A 44 19.37 4.91 -4.51
N ILE A 45 19.35 5.81 -5.49
CA ILE A 45 19.47 5.47 -6.92
C ILE A 45 20.55 6.37 -7.53
N ASP A 46 21.79 6.34 -7.01
CA ASP A 46 22.84 7.25 -7.48
C ASP A 46 24.24 7.15 -6.83
N TRP A 47 25.20 7.77 -7.54
CA TRP A 47 26.62 7.99 -7.22
C TRP A 47 26.84 9.04 -6.12
N GLN A 48 26.36 8.78 -4.91
CA GLN A 48 26.44 9.70 -3.76
C GLN A 48 27.81 10.37 -3.58
N SER A 49 28.90 9.62 -3.74
CA SER A 49 30.26 10.13 -3.56
C SER A 49 30.71 11.10 -4.65
N ALA A 50 30.25 10.95 -5.89
CA ALA A 50 30.53 11.86 -6.98
C ALA A 50 29.74 13.16 -6.82
N THR A 51 28.44 13.06 -6.52
CA THR A 51 27.57 14.22 -6.25
C THR A 51 28.08 15.04 -5.07
N ALA A 52 28.48 14.39 -3.97
CA ALA A 52 29.01 15.09 -2.79
C ALA A 52 30.31 15.88 -3.09
N LYS A 53 31.20 15.32 -3.92
CA LYS A 53 32.44 16.00 -4.33
C LYS A 53 32.16 17.23 -5.19
N GLU A 54 31.26 17.11 -6.16
CA GLU A 54 30.90 18.22 -7.05
C GLU A 54 30.23 19.37 -6.28
N VAL A 55 29.31 19.04 -5.36
CA VAL A 55 28.66 20.03 -4.49
C VAL A 55 29.70 20.75 -3.62
N ALA A 56 30.70 20.04 -3.07
CA ALA A 56 31.74 20.65 -2.24
C ALA A 56 32.68 21.58 -3.02
N GLN A 57 32.83 21.38 -4.33
CA GLN A 57 33.69 22.19 -5.21
C GLN A 57 32.93 23.34 -5.89
N SER A 58 31.60 23.39 -5.76
CA SER A 58 30.77 24.37 -6.43
C SER A 58 30.94 25.77 -5.84
N THR A 59 31.10 26.78 -6.70
CA THR A 59 31.18 28.20 -6.29
C THR A 59 29.89 28.69 -5.62
N TYR A 60 28.74 28.13 -6.00
CA TYR A 60 27.43 28.45 -5.45
C TYR A 60 26.64 27.18 -5.19
N THR A 61 25.95 27.15 -4.05
CA THR A 61 25.04 26.07 -3.68
C THR A 61 23.69 26.66 -3.33
N VAL A 62 22.61 26.04 -3.81
CA VAL A 62 21.24 26.39 -3.46
C VAL A 62 20.57 25.17 -2.86
N SER A 63 19.77 25.37 -1.81
CA SER A 63 18.98 24.32 -1.18
C SER A 63 17.51 24.68 -1.20
N LEU A 64 16.66 23.70 -1.50
CA LEU A 64 15.21 23.86 -1.54
C LEU A 64 14.56 22.65 -0.86
N LYS A 65 13.69 22.91 0.12
CA LYS A 65 12.85 21.88 0.75
C LYS A 65 11.44 21.99 0.18
N ILE A 66 10.96 20.91 -0.45
CA ILE A 66 9.59 20.79 -0.95
C ILE A 66 8.89 19.67 -0.20
N GLN A 67 7.70 19.93 0.32
CA GLN A 67 6.83 18.90 0.88
C GLN A 67 5.66 18.65 -0.08
N ALA A 68 5.67 17.51 -0.75
CA ALA A 68 4.54 17.07 -1.57
C ALA A 68 3.41 16.61 -0.64
N LEU A 69 2.27 17.29 -0.71
CA LEU A 69 1.10 16.92 0.10
C LEU A 69 0.45 15.65 -0.45
N GLN A 70 -0.14 14.86 0.45
CA GLN A 70 -0.92 13.70 0.07
C GLN A 70 -2.16 14.15 -0.71
N ALA A 71 -2.26 13.73 -1.96
CA ALA A 71 -3.45 13.87 -2.77
C ALA A 71 -4.07 12.49 -3.02
N LEU A 72 -5.40 12.40 -2.93
CA LEU A 72 -6.13 11.19 -3.26
C LEU A 72 -6.70 11.30 -4.68
N SER A 73 -6.56 10.24 -5.47
CA SER A 73 -7.37 10.08 -6.66
C SER A 73 -8.80 9.77 -6.23
N VAL A 74 -9.76 10.56 -6.70
CA VAL A 74 -11.18 10.41 -6.38
C VAL A 74 -11.93 10.03 -7.66
N PRO A 75 -11.80 8.77 -8.14
CA PRO A 75 -12.54 8.33 -9.32
C PRO A 75 -14.04 8.36 -9.04
N MET A 76 -14.84 8.69 -10.07
CA MET A 76 -16.30 8.70 -9.98
C MET A 76 -16.87 7.32 -9.66
N GLU A 77 -16.24 6.25 -10.15
CA GLU A 77 -16.56 4.88 -9.75
C GLU A 77 -15.74 4.50 -8.50
N THR A 78 -16.43 4.22 -7.39
CA THR A 78 -15.80 3.71 -6.18
C THR A 78 -15.25 2.31 -6.38
N ARG A 79 -14.19 1.94 -5.65
CA ARG A 79 -13.66 0.56 -5.69
C ARG A 79 -14.76 -0.44 -5.28
N THR A 80 -15.12 -1.31 -6.22
CA THR A 80 -16.09 -2.38 -6.02
C THR A 80 -15.53 -3.72 -6.49
N GLY A 81 -16.08 -4.81 -5.96
CA GLY A 81 -15.73 -6.16 -6.36
C GLY A 81 -16.84 -7.15 -6.06
N VAL A 82 -17.05 -8.07 -6.99
CA VAL A 82 -17.90 -9.26 -6.83
C VAL A 82 -17.01 -10.48 -6.94
N ALA A 83 -17.23 -11.46 -6.07
CA ALA A 83 -16.54 -12.74 -6.13
C ALA A 83 -17.56 -13.89 -6.00
N GLU A 84 -17.33 -14.95 -6.76
CA GLU A 84 -18.12 -16.17 -6.77
C GLU A 84 -17.19 -17.37 -6.70
N TYR A 85 -17.48 -18.32 -5.81
CA TYR A 85 -16.84 -19.63 -5.81
C TYR A 85 -17.80 -20.70 -6.33
N LYS A 86 -17.42 -21.37 -7.42
CA LYS A 86 -18.20 -22.44 -8.05
C LYS A 86 -17.79 -23.81 -7.50
N VAL A 87 -18.49 -24.26 -6.46
CA VAL A 87 -18.16 -25.50 -5.71
C VAL A 87 -18.01 -26.73 -6.61
N LYS A 88 -18.88 -26.92 -7.60
CA LYS A 88 -18.88 -28.13 -8.47
C LYS A 88 -17.59 -28.30 -9.27
N ILE A 89 -17.00 -27.19 -9.73
CA ILE A 89 -15.80 -27.17 -10.58
C ILE A 89 -14.56 -26.61 -9.86
N ARG A 90 -14.74 -26.21 -8.59
CA ARG A 90 -13.76 -25.63 -7.68
C ARG A 90 -13.04 -24.42 -8.28
N GLU A 91 -13.81 -23.49 -8.83
CA GLU A 91 -13.28 -22.30 -9.50
C GLU A 91 -13.71 -21.01 -8.81
N TYR A 92 -12.78 -20.05 -8.74
CA TYR A 92 -13.03 -18.71 -8.24
C TYR A 92 -13.18 -17.73 -9.41
N ASN A 93 -14.26 -16.97 -9.42
CA ASN A 93 -14.49 -15.87 -10.35
C ASN A 93 -14.53 -14.56 -9.57
N SER A 94 -13.82 -13.53 -10.04
CA SER A 94 -13.90 -12.19 -9.48
C SER A 94 -14.08 -11.14 -10.57
N GLY A 95 -15.06 -10.26 -10.41
CA GLY A 95 -15.22 -9.03 -11.18
C GLY A 95 -14.87 -7.82 -10.31
N ARG A 96 -14.03 -6.88 -10.78
CA ARG A 96 -13.62 -5.71 -10.00
C ARG A 96 -13.47 -4.47 -10.89
N GLY A 97 -13.68 -3.28 -10.31
CA GLY A 97 -13.33 -2.01 -10.93
C GLY A 97 -11.82 -1.75 -10.89
N GLY A 98 -11.29 -1.03 -11.89
CA GLY A 98 -9.88 -0.63 -11.97
C GLY A 98 -8.96 -1.59 -12.75
N GLY A 99 -7.70 -1.19 -12.94
CA GLY A 99 -6.70 -1.92 -13.72
C GLY A 99 -5.98 -3.06 -12.98
N GLY A 100 -5.06 -3.75 -13.66
CA GLY A 100 -4.17 -4.74 -13.04
C GLY A 100 -4.71 -6.18 -12.98
N GLY A 101 -5.60 -6.57 -13.90
CA GLY A 101 -6.23 -7.90 -13.90
C GLY A 101 -5.26 -9.09 -13.77
N VAL A 102 -4.09 -9.04 -14.44
CA VAL A 102 -3.07 -10.10 -14.33
C VAL A 102 -2.44 -10.16 -12.94
N ARG A 103 -2.08 -9.01 -12.35
CA ARG A 103 -1.52 -8.97 -10.97
C ARG A 103 -2.52 -9.52 -9.95
N HIS A 104 -3.79 -9.20 -10.10
CA HIS A 104 -4.85 -9.73 -9.23
C HIS A 104 -5.07 -11.23 -9.43
N TRP A 105 -5.05 -11.71 -10.67
CA TRP A 105 -5.21 -13.12 -10.99
C TRP A 105 -4.16 -14.01 -10.31
N GLU A 106 -2.88 -13.68 -10.47
CA GLU A 106 -1.78 -14.41 -9.83
C GLU A 106 -1.80 -14.26 -8.31
N GLY A 107 -1.97 -13.02 -7.83
CA GLY A 107 -1.98 -12.74 -6.39
C GLY A 107 -3.09 -13.48 -5.64
N PHE A 108 -4.31 -13.50 -6.19
CA PHE A 108 -5.42 -14.22 -5.54
C PHE A 108 -5.25 -15.73 -5.60
N ALA A 109 -4.70 -16.28 -6.70
CA ALA A 109 -4.42 -17.71 -6.77
C ALA A 109 -3.45 -18.14 -5.65
N ILE A 110 -2.39 -17.36 -5.42
CA ILE A 110 -1.41 -17.58 -4.34
C ILE A 110 -2.08 -17.48 -2.95
N ILE A 111 -2.81 -16.39 -2.68
CA ILE A 111 -3.44 -16.15 -1.37
C ILE A 111 -4.47 -17.25 -1.03
N LEU A 112 -5.23 -17.70 -2.02
CA LEU A 112 -6.27 -18.72 -1.83
C LEU A 112 -5.74 -20.15 -1.96
N GLY A 113 -4.46 -20.32 -2.31
CA GLY A 113 -3.83 -21.63 -2.46
C GLY A 113 -4.44 -22.47 -3.58
N VAL A 114 -4.87 -21.85 -4.69
CA VAL A 114 -5.46 -22.54 -5.84
C VAL A 114 -4.59 -22.44 -7.09
N PRO A 115 -4.65 -23.43 -8.01
CA PRO A 115 -4.05 -23.29 -9.33
C PRO A 115 -4.57 -22.05 -10.05
N THR A 116 -3.71 -21.37 -10.80
CA THR A 116 -4.07 -20.14 -11.51
C THR A 116 -5.15 -20.38 -12.56
N GLU A 117 -5.16 -21.54 -13.23
CA GLU A 117 -6.24 -21.99 -14.11
C GLU A 117 -7.60 -22.16 -13.42
N LYS A 118 -7.65 -22.23 -12.08
CA LYS A 118 -8.88 -22.26 -11.27
C LYS A 118 -9.29 -20.89 -10.73
N MET A 119 -8.54 -19.85 -11.08
CA MET A 119 -8.84 -18.46 -10.77
C MET A 119 -9.19 -17.72 -12.07
N ARG A 120 -10.26 -16.94 -12.04
CA ARG A 120 -10.63 -16.03 -13.12
C ARG A 120 -10.88 -14.65 -12.57
N VAL A 121 -10.16 -13.67 -13.08
CA VAL A 121 -10.33 -12.26 -12.72
C VAL A 121 -10.73 -11.46 -13.96
N VAL A 122 -11.78 -10.67 -13.81
CA VAL A 122 -12.23 -9.71 -14.82
C VAL A 122 -12.16 -8.32 -14.20
N CYS A 123 -11.42 -7.44 -14.87
CA CYS A 123 -11.33 -6.03 -14.52
C CYS A 123 -12.12 -5.20 -15.53
N GLY A 124 -12.94 -4.26 -15.05
CA GLY A 124 -13.61 -3.28 -15.90
C GLY A 124 -12.58 -2.40 -16.62
N LYS A 125 -12.88 -2.01 -17.87
CA LYS A 125 -12.14 -0.92 -18.50
C LYS A 125 -12.62 0.38 -17.87
N ASN A 126 -11.73 1.09 -17.21
CA ASN A 126 -11.92 2.51 -16.94
C ASN A 126 -11.94 3.29 -18.26
#